data_AF-A0A7C1PD06-F1
#
_entry.id   AF-A0A7C1PD06-F1
#
_cell.length_a   1.000
_cell.length_b   1.000
_cell.length_c   1.000
_cell.angle_alpha   90.00
_cell.angle_beta   90.00
_cell.angle_gamma   90.00
#
_symmetry.space_group_name_H-M   'P 1'
#
loop_
_entity.id
_entity.type
_entity.pdbx_description
1 polymer ?
#
loop_
_entity_poly.entity_id
_entity_poly.type
_entity_poly.pdbx_seq_one_letter_code
_entity_poly.pdbx_strand_id
1 'polypeptide(L)'
;MACQATAQETRGTIFGRVLDSSEAAVPGARVTAIQLETNIRVEAVTNVEGNYVLPYLNQGRYSLLVEKEGFSSVRRENIELRTQERLSFDFTLKPGQVAETVTVTAQSPLIQTASADFGQVISTNFINRLPVVGTNPLGLADMAPGVVPANPDSNVSDHGTSRIAINGSYGPGGVAGTGNQMTIDGAPAEVPRMSGVSYMIPMHEMVSEIKVVTAMFDASLGRTNGGSILVATRSGTNEYHGSAYYHIRDERFNANSWTNNYFGRPRGQTNYWMMGGTFGGPIRQNRTFFMLGIEKVRDLGTQNYRLRVPTERERQGDFSQTLNNQLQPIQLYARISDLNIWAQLCSIFGRPYSCGFERNETLLESETPW
;
A
#
# COMPACT_ATOMS: atom_id res chain seq x y z
N MET A 1 8.56 -36.55 2.32
CA MET A 1 8.09 -35.39 1.54
C MET A 1 8.12 -34.18 2.44
N ALA A 2 9.11 -33.30 2.29
CA ALA A 2 9.08 -32.01 2.96
C ALA A 2 8.05 -31.15 2.23
N CYS A 3 7.00 -30.74 2.92
CA CYS A 3 6.08 -29.71 2.44
C CYS A 3 6.94 -28.44 2.26
N GLN A 4 7.26 -28.05 1.03
CA GLN A 4 7.85 -26.76 0.78
C GLN A 4 6.81 -25.72 1.18
N ALA A 5 7.06 -25.03 2.29
CA ALA A 5 6.30 -23.85 2.64
C ALA A 5 6.45 -22.85 1.49
N THR A 6 5.38 -22.63 0.72
CA THR A 6 5.30 -21.51 -0.20
C THR A 6 5.24 -20.25 0.66
N ALA A 7 6.40 -19.65 0.90
CA ALA A 7 6.49 -18.34 1.53
C ALA A 7 5.75 -17.30 0.66
N GLN A 8 5.28 -16.22 1.27
CA GLN A 8 4.81 -15.05 0.54
C GLN A 8 5.94 -14.57 -0.38
N GLU A 9 5.68 -14.47 -1.68
CA GLU A 9 6.69 -14.17 -2.67
C GLU A 9 6.43 -12.80 -3.30
N THR A 10 7.25 -11.83 -2.93
CA THR A 10 7.14 -10.43 -3.38
C THR A 10 7.97 -10.11 -4.61
N ARG A 11 8.85 -11.03 -5.03
CA ARG A 11 9.71 -10.85 -6.20
C ARG A 11 8.93 -11.15 -7.49
N GLY A 12 9.42 -10.58 -8.58
CA GLY A 12 8.86 -10.80 -9.90
C GLY A 12 9.22 -12.17 -10.48
N THR A 13 8.52 -12.53 -11.54
CA THR A 13 8.76 -13.76 -12.31
C THR A 13 8.79 -13.42 -13.80
N ILE A 14 9.80 -13.93 -14.50
CA ILE A 14 9.83 -13.90 -15.97
C ILE A 14 9.60 -15.32 -16.48
N PHE A 15 8.72 -15.49 -17.45
CA PHE A 15 8.42 -16.78 -18.05
C PHE A 15 8.14 -16.62 -19.55
N GLY A 16 7.98 -17.72 -20.25
CA GLY A 16 7.60 -17.71 -21.66
C GLY A 16 7.97 -19.01 -22.35
N ARG A 17 8.01 -18.97 -23.68
CA ARG A 17 8.34 -20.11 -24.54
C ARG A 17 9.50 -19.79 -25.46
N VAL A 18 10.31 -20.79 -25.77
CA VAL A 18 11.36 -20.73 -26.78
C VAL A 18 10.96 -21.64 -27.94
N LEU A 19 10.81 -21.03 -29.11
CA LEU A 19 10.42 -21.67 -30.37
C LEU A 19 11.54 -21.53 -31.41
N ASP A 20 11.51 -22.31 -32.47
CA ASP A 20 12.35 -22.12 -33.64
C ASP A 20 11.63 -21.36 -34.76
N SER A 21 12.31 -21.11 -35.88
CA SER A 21 11.74 -20.41 -37.05
C SER A 21 10.57 -21.14 -37.72
N SER A 22 10.32 -22.40 -37.38
CA SER A 22 9.16 -23.19 -37.82
C SER A 22 8.05 -23.27 -36.77
N GLU A 23 8.14 -22.47 -35.70
CA GLU A 23 7.24 -22.45 -34.55
C GLU A 23 7.26 -23.75 -33.71
N ALA A 24 8.28 -24.60 -33.91
CA ALA A 24 8.46 -25.80 -33.10
C ALA A 24 9.10 -25.46 -31.74
N ALA A 25 8.68 -26.16 -30.68
CA ALA A 25 9.25 -25.99 -29.35
C ALA A 25 10.73 -26.38 -29.32
N VAL A 26 11.56 -25.54 -28.67
CA VAL A 26 12.99 -25.80 -28.49
C VAL A 26 13.27 -26.25 -27.05
N PRO A 27 13.40 -27.56 -26.80
CA PRO A 27 13.69 -28.09 -25.47
C PRO A 27 15.18 -27.95 -25.11
N GLY A 28 15.46 -27.76 -23.82
CA GLY A 28 16.83 -27.68 -23.30
C GLY A 28 17.61 -26.45 -23.75
N ALA A 29 16.94 -25.36 -24.11
CA ALA A 29 17.55 -24.04 -24.29
C ALA A 29 17.81 -23.42 -22.91
N ARG A 30 18.97 -22.82 -22.72
CA ARG A 30 19.34 -22.09 -21.50
C ARG A 30 18.82 -20.67 -21.61
N VAL A 31 18.04 -20.24 -20.62
CA VAL A 31 17.56 -18.87 -20.49
C VAL A 31 18.19 -18.25 -19.24
N THR A 32 18.89 -17.13 -19.43
CA THR A 32 19.61 -16.44 -18.36
C THR A 32 19.06 -15.02 -18.21
N ALA A 33 18.51 -14.70 -17.04
CA ALA A 33 18.23 -13.33 -16.63
C ALA A 33 19.44 -12.74 -15.91
N ILE A 34 19.92 -11.59 -16.40
CA ILE A 34 21.04 -10.85 -15.84
C ILE A 34 20.50 -9.50 -15.35
N GLN A 35 20.55 -9.26 -14.05
CA GLN A 35 20.19 -7.96 -13.48
C GLN A 35 21.27 -6.94 -13.80
N LEU A 36 20.92 -5.81 -14.41
CA LEU A 36 21.89 -4.86 -14.96
C LEU A 36 22.69 -4.12 -13.88
N GLU A 37 22.07 -3.82 -12.74
CA GLU A 37 22.71 -3.07 -11.65
C GLU A 37 23.68 -3.92 -10.81
N THR A 38 23.45 -5.24 -10.75
CA THR A 38 24.15 -6.16 -9.86
C THR A 38 24.91 -7.27 -10.59
N ASN A 39 24.68 -7.45 -11.90
CA ASN A 39 25.14 -8.59 -12.70
C ASN A 39 24.79 -9.98 -12.12
N ILE A 40 23.84 -10.04 -11.18
CA ILE A 40 23.34 -11.32 -10.66
C ILE A 40 22.64 -12.06 -11.81
N ARG A 41 22.94 -13.35 -11.93
CA ARG A 41 22.39 -14.23 -12.96
C ARG A 41 21.44 -15.24 -12.34
N VAL A 42 20.27 -15.38 -12.95
CA VAL A 42 19.31 -16.44 -12.64
C VAL A 42 19.08 -17.20 -13.94
N GLU A 43 19.20 -18.52 -13.88
CA GLU A 43 19.14 -19.40 -15.05
C GLU A 43 17.97 -20.37 -14.96
N ALA A 44 17.36 -20.64 -16.09
CA ALA A 44 16.36 -21.67 -16.29
C ALA A 44 16.66 -22.44 -17.58
N VAL A 45 16.13 -23.65 -17.68
CA VAL A 45 16.24 -24.49 -18.88
C VAL A 45 14.84 -24.78 -19.38
N THR A 46 14.62 -24.68 -20.70
CA THR A 46 13.31 -24.94 -21.29
C THR A 46 12.92 -26.41 -21.20
N ASN A 47 11.64 -26.67 -20.94
CA ASN A 47 11.08 -28.02 -20.89
C ASN A 47 10.81 -28.58 -22.30
N VAL A 48 10.18 -29.76 -22.38
CA VAL A 48 9.83 -30.43 -23.65
C VAL A 48 8.90 -29.62 -24.55
N GLU A 49 8.10 -28.72 -23.98
CA GLU A 49 7.20 -27.81 -24.69
C GLU A 49 7.84 -26.44 -24.98
N GLY A 50 9.15 -26.28 -24.70
CA GLY A 50 9.86 -25.02 -24.87
C GLY A 50 9.59 -23.98 -23.77
N ASN A 51 8.82 -24.31 -22.74
CA ASN A 51 8.47 -23.37 -21.66
C ASN A 51 9.64 -23.18 -20.70
N TYR A 52 9.85 -21.95 -20.21
CA TYR A 52 10.78 -21.65 -19.13
C TYR A 52 10.12 -20.75 -18.08
N VAL A 53 10.65 -20.80 -16.85
CA VAL A 53 10.25 -19.93 -15.75
C VAL A 53 11.49 -19.53 -14.94
N LEU A 54 11.66 -18.24 -14.73
CA LEU A 54 12.68 -17.61 -13.89
C LEU A 54 11.95 -16.95 -12.70
N PRO A 55 11.74 -17.69 -11.60
CA PRO A 55 11.08 -17.14 -10.41
C PRO A 55 12.07 -16.31 -9.57
N TYR A 56 11.54 -15.59 -8.58
CA TYR A 56 12.34 -15.00 -7.50
C TYR A 56 13.30 -13.88 -7.93
N LEU A 57 12.92 -13.11 -8.96
CA LEU A 57 13.70 -12.00 -9.48
C LEU A 57 13.34 -10.70 -8.74
N ASN A 58 14.34 -10.09 -8.10
CA ASN A 58 14.14 -8.78 -7.47
C ASN A 58 13.66 -7.74 -8.50
N GLN A 59 12.97 -6.70 -8.05
CA GLN A 59 12.61 -5.58 -8.91
C GLN A 59 13.88 -4.88 -9.45
N GLY A 60 13.86 -4.46 -10.71
CA GLY A 60 15.02 -3.85 -11.36
C GLY A 60 15.02 -4.05 -12.87
N ARG A 61 16.15 -3.73 -13.52
CA ARG A 61 16.31 -3.93 -14.96
C ARG A 61 17.08 -5.19 -15.27
N TYR A 62 16.63 -5.90 -16.29
CA TYR A 62 17.17 -7.18 -16.69
C TYR A 62 17.53 -7.22 -18.18
N SER A 63 18.53 -8.03 -18.48
CA SER A 63 18.77 -8.57 -19.81
C SER A 63 18.47 -10.07 -19.80
N LEU A 64 17.69 -10.56 -20.75
CA LEU A 64 17.46 -11.98 -21.00
C LEU A 64 18.36 -12.46 -22.13
N LEU A 65 19.06 -13.56 -21.92
CA LEU A 65 19.88 -14.24 -22.92
C LEU A 65 19.38 -15.67 -23.09
N VAL A 66 19.10 -16.07 -24.33
CA VAL A 66 18.66 -17.43 -24.68
C VAL A 66 19.73 -18.08 -25.56
N GLU A 67 20.16 -19.27 -25.16
CA GLU A 67 21.23 -20.02 -25.82
C GLU A 67 20.83 -21.49 -26.01
N LYS A 68 21.09 -22.02 -27.20
CA LYS A 68 20.95 -23.44 -27.53
C LYS A 68 21.98 -23.82 -28.59
N GLU A 69 22.66 -24.95 -28.41
CA GLU A 69 23.57 -25.48 -29.42
C GLU A 69 22.83 -25.74 -30.75
N GLY A 70 23.44 -25.31 -31.87
CA GLY A 70 22.84 -25.36 -33.20
C GLY A 70 21.95 -24.16 -33.55
N PHE A 71 21.78 -23.21 -32.63
CA PHE A 71 21.03 -21.96 -32.85
C PHE A 71 21.88 -20.73 -32.55
N SER A 72 21.56 -19.61 -33.22
CA SER A 72 22.09 -18.29 -32.87
C SER A 72 21.51 -17.81 -31.54
N SER A 73 22.32 -17.14 -30.72
CA SER A 73 21.88 -16.62 -29.43
C SER A 73 20.96 -15.41 -29.61
N VAL A 74 19.97 -15.27 -28.73
CA VAL A 74 19.06 -14.11 -28.73
C VAL A 74 19.16 -13.41 -27.40
N ARG A 75 19.32 -12.08 -27.45
CA ARG A 75 19.35 -11.23 -26.27
C ARG A 75 18.25 -10.20 -26.34
N ARG A 76 17.53 -10.02 -25.23
CA ARG A 76 16.59 -8.92 -25.04
C ARG A 76 17.04 -8.10 -23.85
N GLU A 77 17.24 -6.80 -24.05
CA GLU A 77 17.80 -5.90 -23.05
C GLU A 77 16.77 -4.93 -22.50
N ASN A 78 17.10 -4.31 -21.37
CA ASN A 78 16.35 -3.22 -20.75
C ASN A 78 14.91 -3.58 -20.37
N ILE A 79 14.72 -4.81 -19.89
CA ILE A 79 13.45 -5.29 -19.36
C ILE A 79 13.30 -4.76 -17.94
N GLU A 80 12.33 -3.90 -17.70
CA GLU A 80 11.99 -3.45 -16.35
C GLU A 80 11.02 -4.45 -15.72
N LEU A 81 11.40 -4.99 -14.55
CA LEU A 81 10.58 -5.90 -13.76
C LEU A 81 10.21 -5.22 -12.44
N ARG A 82 8.90 -5.16 -12.15
CA ARG A 82 8.31 -4.58 -10.94
C ARG A 82 8.05 -5.64 -9.86
N THR A 83 7.79 -5.18 -8.64
CA THR A 83 7.43 -6.01 -7.49
C THR A 83 6.17 -6.83 -7.77
N GLN A 84 6.24 -8.13 -7.49
CA GLN A 84 5.21 -9.14 -7.76
C GLN A 84 4.73 -9.16 -9.24
N GLU A 85 5.55 -8.64 -10.16
CA GLU A 85 5.18 -8.61 -11.58
C GLU A 85 5.50 -9.94 -12.26
N ARG A 86 4.64 -10.34 -13.19
CA ARG A 86 4.83 -11.52 -14.02
C ARG A 86 4.97 -11.07 -15.47
N LEU A 87 6.13 -11.28 -16.09
CA LEU A 87 6.35 -10.89 -17.48
C LEU A 87 6.49 -12.14 -18.35
N SER A 88 5.75 -12.15 -19.47
CA SER A 88 5.85 -13.20 -20.48
C SER A 88 6.69 -12.72 -21.66
N PHE A 89 7.79 -13.42 -21.96
CA PHE A 89 8.61 -13.16 -23.13
C PHE A 89 8.86 -14.45 -23.90
N ASP A 90 8.27 -14.51 -25.09
CA ASP A 90 8.54 -15.60 -26.02
C ASP A 90 9.75 -15.24 -26.91
N PHE A 91 10.54 -16.24 -27.23
CA PHE A 91 11.73 -16.12 -28.06
C PHE A 91 11.67 -17.06 -29.24
N THR A 92 12.10 -16.58 -30.41
CA THR A 92 12.28 -17.40 -31.60
C THR A 92 13.77 -17.51 -31.91
N LEU A 93 14.31 -18.72 -31.84
CA LEU A 93 15.69 -19.02 -32.20
C LEU A 93 15.81 -19.32 -33.69
N LYS A 94 16.86 -18.81 -34.32
CA LYS A 94 17.19 -19.10 -35.71
C LYS A 94 18.35 -20.11 -35.74
N PRO A 95 18.35 -21.08 -36.68
CA PRO A 95 19.49 -21.96 -36.88
C PRO A 95 20.76 -21.14 -37.14
N GLY A 96 21.86 -21.48 -36.47
CA GLY A 96 23.12 -20.75 -36.56
C GLY A 96 24.09 -21.11 -35.43
N GLN A 97 25.19 -20.38 -35.31
CA GLN A 97 26.17 -20.59 -34.23
C GLN A 97 25.86 -19.67 -33.05
N VAL A 98 26.07 -20.17 -31.83
CA VAL A 98 25.82 -19.43 -30.56
C VAL A 98 26.52 -18.06 -30.53
N ALA A 99 27.64 -17.90 -31.24
CA ALA A 99 28.40 -16.67 -31.33
C ALA A 99 27.68 -15.50 -32.04
N GLU A 100 26.64 -15.77 -32.83
CA GLU A 100 25.85 -14.73 -33.48
C GLU A 100 24.70 -14.31 -32.53
N THR A 101 24.77 -13.10 -32.00
CA THR A 101 23.75 -12.56 -31.07
C THR A 101 22.81 -11.61 -31.79
N VAL A 102 21.51 -11.89 -31.74
CA VAL A 102 20.46 -10.95 -32.15
C VAL A 102 19.98 -10.17 -30.94
N THR A 103 20.23 -8.86 -30.91
CA THR A 103 19.72 -7.97 -29.85
C THR A 103 18.35 -7.42 -30.24
N VAL A 104 17.33 -7.76 -29.45
CA VAL A 104 15.98 -7.21 -29.58
C VAL A 104 15.83 -6.06 -28.58
N THR A 105 15.76 -4.83 -29.08
CA THR A 105 15.38 -3.66 -28.28
C THR A 105 13.87 -3.50 -28.36
N ALA A 106 13.17 -3.77 -27.26
CA ALA A 106 11.72 -3.61 -27.20
C ALA A 106 11.33 -2.94 -25.89
N GLN A 107 10.40 -1.98 -25.96
CA GLN A 107 9.77 -1.38 -24.79
C GLN A 107 8.97 -2.45 -24.03
N SER A 108 8.93 -2.35 -22.69
CA SER A 108 8.10 -3.23 -21.86
C SER A 108 6.62 -3.10 -22.28
N PRO A 109 5.82 -4.18 -22.32
CA PRO A 109 4.41 -4.10 -22.68
C PRO A 109 3.70 -3.09 -21.78
N LEU A 110 2.96 -2.13 -22.38
CA LEU A 110 2.22 -1.12 -21.61
C LEU A 110 1.06 -1.73 -20.80
N ILE A 111 0.58 -2.92 -21.21
CA ILE A 111 -0.51 -3.65 -20.58
C ILE A 111 0.04 -4.96 -20.04
N GLN A 112 -0.16 -5.17 -18.74
CA GLN A 112 0.14 -6.42 -18.06
C GLN A 112 -0.99 -7.43 -18.33
N THR A 113 -0.73 -8.45 -19.15
CA THR A 113 -1.71 -9.51 -19.48
C THR A 113 -1.57 -10.75 -18.61
N ALA A 114 -0.47 -10.88 -17.86
CA ALA A 114 -0.15 -12.07 -17.08
C ALA A 114 -0.63 -12.00 -15.62
N SER A 115 -1.24 -10.88 -15.21
CA SER A 115 -1.81 -10.72 -13.88
C SER A 115 -3.16 -10.04 -13.93
N ALA A 116 -4.06 -10.43 -13.03
CA ALA A 116 -5.43 -9.94 -12.94
C ALA A 116 -5.61 -8.84 -11.88
N ASP A 117 -4.52 -8.39 -11.23
CA ASP A 117 -4.60 -7.42 -10.15
C ASP A 117 -4.85 -6.00 -10.69
N PHE A 118 -5.80 -5.30 -10.04
CA PHE A 118 -5.97 -3.86 -10.22
C PHE A 118 -5.11 -3.15 -9.18
N GLY A 119 -4.08 -2.49 -9.66
CA GLY A 119 -3.18 -1.74 -8.79
C GLY A 119 -2.37 -0.69 -9.53
N GLN A 120 -1.71 0.17 -8.75
CA GLN A 120 -0.84 1.21 -9.26
C GLN A 120 0.54 1.09 -8.62
N VAL A 121 1.55 1.11 -9.49
CA VAL A 121 2.95 1.19 -9.07
C VAL A 121 3.37 2.65 -9.07
N ILE A 122 3.81 3.12 -7.92
CA ILE A 122 4.40 4.44 -7.70
C ILE A 122 5.91 4.23 -7.69
N SER A 123 6.57 4.65 -8.77
CA SER A 123 8.01 4.45 -8.94
C SER A 123 8.84 5.43 -8.11
N THR A 124 10.13 5.11 -7.93
CA THR A 124 11.11 6.00 -7.29
C THR A 124 11.09 7.43 -7.84
N ASN A 125 10.83 7.58 -9.14
CA ASN A 125 10.80 8.89 -9.79
C ASN A 125 9.68 9.77 -9.21
N PHE A 126 8.48 9.20 -9.03
CA PHE A 126 7.38 9.91 -8.38
C PHE A 126 7.66 10.16 -6.91
N ILE A 127 8.20 9.15 -6.19
CA ILE A 127 8.58 9.28 -4.77
C ILE A 127 9.52 10.47 -4.55
N ASN A 128 10.49 10.66 -5.44
CA ASN A 128 11.51 11.69 -5.28
C ASN A 128 11.09 13.07 -5.83
N ARG A 129 10.12 13.13 -6.74
CA ARG A 129 9.74 14.39 -7.42
C ARG A 129 8.46 15.01 -6.93
N LEU A 130 7.54 14.21 -6.40
CA LEU A 130 6.28 14.74 -5.92
C LEU A 130 6.44 15.31 -4.50
N PRO A 131 5.86 16.49 -4.22
CA PRO A 131 5.90 17.05 -2.89
C PRO A 131 5.03 16.20 -1.97
N VAL A 132 5.65 15.55 -0.98
CA VAL A 132 4.93 14.81 0.06
C VAL A 132 5.29 15.39 1.41
N VAL A 133 4.27 15.69 2.22
CA VAL A 133 4.46 16.22 3.56
C VAL A 133 5.19 15.19 4.42
N GLY A 134 6.21 15.63 5.16
CA GLY A 134 7.06 14.75 5.97
C GLY A 134 7.89 13.75 5.15
N THR A 135 7.91 13.86 3.81
CA THR A 135 8.55 12.89 2.89
C THR A 135 8.09 11.45 3.07
N ASN A 136 6.90 11.25 3.64
CA ASN A 136 6.38 9.92 3.86
C ASN A 136 5.88 9.34 2.52
N PRO A 137 6.52 8.30 1.96
CA PRO A 137 6.19 7.83 0.62
C PRO A 137 4.78 7.21 0.54
N LEU A 138 4.19 6.80 1.67
CA LEU A 138 2.80 6.32 1.72
C LEU A 138 1.77 7.41 1.38
N GLY A 139 2.13 8.70 1.52
CA GLY A 139 1.27 9.81 1.07
C GLY A 139 1.01 9.82 -0.43
N LEU A 140 1.80 9.08 -1.22
CA LEU A 140 1.58 8.92 -2.66
C LEU A 140 0.61 7.78 -2.99
N ALA A 141 0.23 6.96 -2.01
CA ALA A 141 -0.76 5.89 -2.23
C ALA A 141 -2.09 6.45 -2.75
N ASP A 142 -2.44 7.70 -2.38
CA ASP A 142 -3.62 8.42 -2.88
C ASP A 142 -3.62 8.64 -4.40
N MET A 143 -2.48 8.45 -5.08
CA MET A 143 -2.45 8.44 -6.55
C MET A 143 -3.16 7.22 -7.15
N ALA A 144 -3.32 6.14 -6.38
CA ALA A 144 -3.95 4.91 -6.85
C ALA A 144 -5.49 5.01 -6.82
N PRO A 145 -6.19 4.55 -7.87
CA PRO A 145 -7.65 4.55 -7.91
C PRO A 145 -8.27 3.76 -6.75
N GLY A 146 -9.26 4.36 -6.09
CA GLY A 146 -9.96 3.74 -4.96
C GLY A 146 -9.27 3.96 -3.61
N VAL A 147 -8.10 4.60 -3.59
CA VAL A 147 -7.48 5.07 -2.35
C VAL A 147 -8.10 6.40 -1.95
N VAL A 148 -8.57 6.47 -0.72
CA VAL A 148 -9.10 7.69 -0.14
C VAL A 148 -8.43 7.98 1.22
N PRO A 149 -8.22 9.27 1.51
CA PRO A 149 -8.01 9.77 2.86
C PRO A 149 -8.93 9.12 3.90
N ALA A 150 -8.35 8.50 4.94
CA ALA A 150 -9.12 8.00 6.08
C ALA A 150 -9.70 9.12 6.94
N ASN A 151 -9.07 10.30 6.92
CA ASN A 151 -9.55 11.52 7.58
C ASN A 151 -9.06 12.75 6.80
N PRO A 152 -9.93 13.70 6.40
CA PRO A 152 -9.51 14.93 5.72
C PRO A 152 -8.40 15.72 6.43
N ASP A 153 -8.24 15.55 7.75
CA ASP A 153 -7.24 16.29 8.55
C ASP A 153 -5.92 15.53 8.81
N SER A 154 -5.83 14.20 8.60
CA SER A 154 -4.57 13.45 8.76
C SER A 154 -4.65 12.02 8.20
N ASN A 155 -4.06 11.79 7.02
CA ASN A 155 -4.03 10.45 6.40
C ASN A 155 -2.73 9.71 6.69
N VAL A 156 -1.63 10.45 6.75
CA VAL A 156 -0.29 9.90 6.76
C VAL A 156 0.51 10.75 7.73
N SER A 157 1.00 10.13 8.81
CA SER A 157 1.88 10.82 9.75
C SER A 157 3.15 11.24 9.01
N ASP A 158 3.70 12.43 9.30
CA ASP A 158 5.01 12.83 8.76
C ASP A 158 6.09 11.79 9.12
N HIS A 159 5.96 11.15 10.28
CA HIS A 159 6.78 10.05 10.76
C HIS A 159 5.97 9.18 11.73
N GLY A 160 5.66 7.94 11.35
CA GLY A 160 4.97 7.00 12.25
C GLY A 160 3.81 6.25 11.60
N THR A 161 2.73 6.05 12.36
CA THR A 161 1.57 5.28 11.89
C THR A 161 0.80 6.02 10.79
N SER A 162 0.45 5.32 9.72
CA SER A 162 -0.37 5.89 8.63
C SER A 162 -1.69 5.14 8.49
N ARG A 163 -2.75 5.88 8.17
CA ARG A 163 -4.10 5.34 7.94
C ARG A 163 -4.52 5.67 6.53
N ILE A 164 -4.53 4.64 5.69
CA ILE A 164 -4.91 4.75 4.29
C ILE A 164 -6.17 3.93 4.14
N ALA A 165 -7.23 4.49 3.54
CA ALA A 165 -8.42 3.72 3.22
C ALA A 165 -8.38 3.33 1.74
N ILE A 166 -8.58 2.04 1.46
CA ILE A 166 -8.66 1.51 0.09
C ILE A 166 -10.05 0.94 -0.07
N ASN A 167 -10.80 1.42 -1.06
CA ASN A 167 -12.18 1.01 -1.34
C ASN A 167 -13.10 1.04 -0.10
N GLY A 168 -12.89 2.02 0.79
CA GLY A 168 -13.65 2.16 2.02
C GLY A 168 -13.27 1.16 3.11
N SER A 169 -12.02 0.69 3.17
CA SER A 169 -11.54 -0.21 4.23
C SER A 169 -11.72 0.34 5.65
N TYR A 170 -12.21 -0.51 6.55
CA TYR A 170 -12.33 -0.24 7.99
C TYR A 170 -11.72 -1.38 8.80
N GLY A 171 -10.85 -1.10 9.76
CA GLY A 171 -10.29 -2.15 10.62
C GLY A 171 -11.19 -2.48 11.81
N PRO A 172 -10.74 -3.38 12.70
CA PRO A 172 -11.44 -3.72 13.93
C PRO A 172 -11.85 -2.48 14.73
N GLY A 173 -13.12 -2.45 15.17
CA GLY A 173 -13.71 -1.31 15.88
C GLY A 173 -14.23 -0.21 14.96
N GLY A 174 -14.35 -0.45 13.65
CA GLY A 174 -14.92 0.52 12.69
C GLY A 174 -13.99 1.69 12.39
N VAL A 175 -12.67 1.52 12.62
CA VAL A 175 -11.69 2.58 12.40
C VAL A 175 -11.42 2.69 10.91
N ALA A 176 -11.73 3.84 10.31
CA ALA A 176 -11.47 4.10 8.90
C ALA A 176 -9.96 4.08 8.59
N GLY A 177 -9.60 3.55 7.41
CA GLY A 177 -8.22 3.52 6.95
C GLY A 177 -7.30 2.58 7.72
N THR A 178 -7.89 1.62 8.41
CA THR A 178 -7.20 0.47 8.96
C THR A 178 -7.79 -0.80 8.34
N GLY A 179 -7.08 -1.92 8.39
CA GLY A 179 -7.52 -3.16 7.74
C GLY A 179 -7.05 -3.34 6.29
N ASN A 180 -6.13 -2.50 5.82
CA ASN A 180 -5.34 -2.81 4.62
C ASN A 180 -4.12 -3.63 5.01
N GLN A 181 -3.72 -4.54 4.10
CA GLN A 181 -2.45 -5.22 4.29
C GLN A 181 -1.32 -4.26 3.90
N MET A 182 -0.26 -4.16 4.68
CA MET A 182 0.97 -3.48 4.31
C MET A 182 2.15 -4.41 4.54
N THR A 183 2.98 -4.56 3.51
CA THR A 183 4.23 -5.30 3.63
C THR A 183 5.42 -4.45 3.19
N ILE A 184 6.57 -4.68 3.81
CA ILE A 184 7.87 -4.16 3.40
C ILE A 184 8.72 -5.35 3.02
N ASP A 185 9.08 -5.45 1.73
CA ASP A 185 9.81 -6.59 1.17
C ASP A 185 9.17 -7.95 1.51
N GLY A 186 7.85 -7.98 1.67
CA GLY A 186 7.06 -9.17 2.02
C GLY A 186 6.85 -9.40 3.52
N ALA A 187 7.54 -8.67 4.39
CA ALA A 187 7.30 -8.73 5.83
C ALA A 187 6.09 -7.83 6.20
N PRO A 188 5.11 -8.32 6.98
CA PRO A 188 4.00 -7.48 7.45
C PRO A 188 4.50 -6.28 8.25
N ALA A 189 4.01 -5.09 7.90
CA ALA A 189 4.35 -3.80 8.50
C ALA A 189 3.12 -3.13 9.12
N GLU A 190 2.24 -3.94 9.72
CA GLU A 190 1.05 -3.48 10.43
C GLU A 190 1.21 -3.73 11.93
N VAL A 191 0.47 -2.98 12.75
CA VAL A 191 0.35 -3.23 14.19
C VAL A 191 -1.03 -3.81 14.51
N PRO A 192 -1.13 -5.15 14.72
CA PRO A 192 -2.42 -5.80 15.00
C PRO A 192 -3.11 -5.27 16.25
N ARG A 193 -2.34 -4.87 17.27
CA ARG A 193 -2.87 -4.29 18.52
C ARG A 193 -3.50 -2.89 18.33
N MET A 194 -3.26 -2.24 17.20
CA MET A 194 -3.76 -0.91 16.87
C MET A 194 -4.67 -0.98 15.63
N SER A 195 -5.55 -1.97 15.59
CA SER A 195 -6.50 -2.22 14.50
C SER A 195 -5.86 -2.47 13.13
N GLY A 196 -4.59 -2.88 13.07
CA GLY A 196 -3.90 -3.14 11.79
C GLY A 196 -3.45 -1.86 11.08
N VAL A 197 -3.09 -0.82 11.83
CA VAL A 197 -2.50 0.41 11.27
C VAL A 197 -1.12 0.11 10.69
N SER A 198 -0.81 0.70 9.54
CA SER A 198 0.52 0.69 8.94
C SER A 198 1.52 1.35 9.89
N TYR A 199 2.59 0.63 10.22
CA TYR A 199 3.65 1.06 11.14
C TYR A 199 4.99 0.74 10.52
N MET A 200 6.00 1.58 10.79
CA MET A 200 7.32 1.52 10.18
C MET A 200 7.24 1.90 8.69
N ILE A 201 7.71 3.10 8.39
CA ILE A 201 7.72 3.63 7.04
C ILE A 201 9.19 3.82 6.70
N PRO A 202 9.72 3.12 5.70
CA PRO A 202 11.09 3.38 5.27
C PRO A 202 11.23 4.83 4.85
N MET A 203 12.38 5.43 5.12
CA MET A 203 12.73 6.74 4.54
C MET A 203 12.52 6.70 3.02
N HIS A 204 12.03 7.78 2.42
CA HIS A 204 11.71 7.81 0.99
C HIS A 204 12.89 7.40 0.10
N GLU A 205 14.12 7.76 0.48
CA GLU A 205 15.34 7.41 -0.24
C GLU A 205 15.72 5.92 -0.17
N MET A 206 15.11 5.15 0.74
CA MET A 206 15.26 3.69 0.78
C MET A 206 14.15 2.95 0.06
N VAL A 207 13.12 3.64 -0.44
CA VAL A 207 12.03 3.01 -1.18
C VAL A 207 12.36 2.98 -2.67
N SER A 208 12.27 1.80 -3.30
CA SER A 208 12.36 1.66 -4.75
C SER A 208 11.00 1.90 -5.39
N GLU A 209 9.94 1.28 -4.87
CA GLU A 209 8.59 1.50 -5.36
C GLU A 209 7.55 1.14 -4.32
N ILE A 210 6.35 1.70 -4.49
CA ILE A 210 5.15 1.31 -3.75
C ILE A 210 4.16 0.78 -4.76
N LYS A 211 3.71 -0.46 -4.58
CA LYS A 211 2.60 -1.03 -5.35
C LYS A 211 1.35 -1.06 -4.46
N VAL A 212 0.33 -0.32 -4.87
CA VAL A 212 -0.98 -0.33 -4.21
C VAL A 212 -1.90 -1.22 -5.02
N VAL A 213 -2.36 -2.32 -4.44
CA VAL A 213 -3.32 -3.24 -5.05
C VAL A 213 -4.68 -3.02 -4.41
N THR A 214 -5.66 -2.59 -5.19
CA THR A 214 -6.97 -2.16 -4.68
C THR A 214 -8.07 -3.18 -4.90
N ALA A 215 -7.96 -4.02 -5.92
CA ALA A 215 -8.92 -5.09 -6.18
C ALA A 215 -8.27 -6.28 -6.91
N MET A 216 -8.98 -7.41 -6.95
CA MET A 216 -8.60 -8.61 -7.70
C MET A 216 -7.20 -9.13 -7.37
N PHE A 217 -6.76 -8.99 -6.11
CA PHE A 217 -5.51 -9.54 -5.63
C PHE A 217 -5.60 -11.07 -5.46
N ASP A 218 -4.48 -11.76 -5.66
CA ASP A 218 -4.38 -13.21 -5.50
C ASP A 218 -4.30 -13.63 -4.01
N ALA A 219 -4.38 -14.94 -3.75
CA ALA A 219 -4.43 -15.51 -2.40
C ALA A 219 -3.15 -15.34 -1.56
N SER A 220 -2.03 -14.89 -2.15
CA SER A 220 -0.82 -14.52 -1.41
C SER A 220 -1.00 -13.24 -0.59
N LEU A 221 -1.94 -12.38 -1.01
CA LEU A 221 -2.34 -11.18 -0.31
C LEU A 221 -3.56 -11.51 0.54
N GLY A 222 -3.41 -11.42 1.86
CA GLY A 222 -4.45 -11.77 2.83
C GLY A 222 -4.65 -10.68 3.85
N ARG A 223 -5.47 -10.96 4.87
CA ARG A 223 -5.60 -10.10 6.07
C ARG A 223 -6.01 -8.64 5.77
N THR A 224 -6.67 -8.42 4.64
CA THR A 224 -7.17 -7.12 4.22
C THR A 224 -8.66 -7.18 3.88
N ASN A 225 -9.37 -6.08 4.12
CA ASN A 225 -10.74 -5.89 3.65
C ASN A 225 -10.90 -4.72 2.67
N GLY A 226 -9.80 -4.10 2.25
CA GLY A 226 -9.76 -3.08 1.20
C GLY A 226 -8.78 -3.44 0.10
N GLY A 227 -7.49 -3.29 0.41
CA GLY A 227 -6.40 -3.62 -0.51
C GLY A 227 -5.09 -3.91 0.20
N SER A 228 -4.02 -4.01 -0.58
CA SER A 228 -2.66 -4.27 -0.09
C SER A 228 -1.70 -3.19 -0.58
N ILE A 229 -0.83 -2.73 0.31
CA ILE A 229 0.27 -1.80 0.03
C ILE A 229 1.57 -2.59 0.14
N LEU A 230 2.27 -2.73 -0.97
CA LEU A 230 3.55 -3.43 -1.03
C LEU A 230 4.64 -2.37 -1.19
N VAL A 231 5.50 -2.27 -0.19
CA VAL A 231 6.66 -1.39 -0.23
C VAL A 231 7.88 -2.24 -0.53
N ALA A 232 8.60 -1.87 -1.59
CA ALA A 232 9.84 -2.52 -1.96
C ALA A 232 11.01 -1.57 -1.67
N THR A 233 12.04 -2.06 -0.97
CA THR A 233 13.20 -1.25 -0.63
C THR A 233 14.30 -1.34 -1.69
N ARG A 234 15.10 -0.28 -1.79
CA ARG A 234 16.28 -0.25 -2.65
C ARG A 234 17.33 -1.23 -2.13
N SER A 235 18.02 -1.89 -3.05
CA SER A 235 19.18 -2.75 -2.75
C SER A 235 20.47 -2.10 -3.25
N GLY A 236 21.62 -2.53 -2.71
CA GLY A 236 22.91 -2.06 -3.19
C GLY A 236 23.22 -2.53 -4.60
N THR A 237 24.05 -1.78 -5.32
CA THR A 237 24.44 -2.06 -6.72
C THR A 237 25.95 -2.35 -6.84
N ASN A 238 26.43 -2.67 -8.05
CA ASN A 238 27.87 -2.77 -8.31
C ASN A 238 28.63 -1.43 -8.24
N GLU A 239 27.91 -0.32 -8.15
CA GLU A 239 28.48 1.02 -8.04
C GLU A 239 28.21 1.60 -6.65
N TYR A 240 29.19 2.32 -6.11
CA TYR A 240 28.96 3.08 -4.89
C TYR A 240 28.11 4.31 -5.21
N HIS A 241 27.00 4.47 -4.49
CA HIS A 241 26.15 5.65 -4.59
C HIS A 241 25.65 6.04 -3.21
N GLY A 242 25.30 7.32 -3.05
CA GLY A 242 24.72 7.82 -1.82
C GLY A 242 23.98 9.13 -2.05
N SER A 243 23.18 9.49 -1.07
CA SER A 243 22.43 10.75 -1.04
C SER A 243 22.46 11.33 0.36
N ALA A 244 22.30 12.65 0.45
CA ALA A 244 22.10 13.36 1.70
C ALA A 244 21.04 14.44 1.48
N TYR A 245 20.19 14.65 2.46
CA TYR A 245 19.10 15.61 2.38
C TYR A 245 18.87 16.31 3.72
N TYR A 246 18.28 17.50 3.61
CA TYR A 246 17.81 18.30 4.74
C TYR A 246 16.51 18.98 4.37
N HIS A 247 15.42 18.63 5.05
CA HIS A 247 14.10 19.24 4.90
C HIS A 247 13.77 20.09 6.11
N ILE A 248 13.20 21.27 5.86
CA ILE A 248 12.74 22.20 6.88
C ILE A 248 11.29 22.60 6.58
N ARG A 249 10.42 22.45 7.58
CA ARG A 249 9.12 23.13 7.65
C ARG A 249 9.21 24.09 8.81
N ASP A 250 8.90 25.35 8.57
CA ASP A 250 8.95 26.37 9.60
C ASP A 250 7.64 27.14 9.59
N GLU A 251 7.10 27.39 10.78
CA GLU A 251 5.84 28.10 10.95
C GLU A 251 5.85 29.47 10.26
N ARG A 252 7.02 30.13 10.16
CA ARG A 252 7.17 31.44 9.51
C ARG A 252 6.71 31.45 8.05
N PHE A 253 6.75 30.31 7.37
CA PHE A 253 6.33 30.16 5.98
C PHE A 253 4.87 29.69 5.84
N ASN A 254 4.21 29.34 6.94
CA ASN A 254 2.84 28.80 6.93
C ASN A 254 1.81 29.87 7.27
N ALA A 255 0.68 29.89 6.58
CA ALA A 255 -0.46 30.71 7.00
C ALA A 255 -1.07 30.18 8.32
N ASN A 256 -1.79 31.04 9.07
CA ASN A 256 -2.61 30.58 10.19
C ASN A 256 -3.87 29.87 9.66
N SER A 257 -4.43 28.93 10.43
CA SER A 257 -5.66 28.25 10.03
C SER A 257 -6.86 29.20 10.09
N TRP A 258 -7.85 28.98 9.21
CA TRP A 258 -9.09 29.76 9.20
C TRP A 258 -9.77 29.76 10.58
N THR A 259 -9.84 28.59 11.21
CA THR A 259 -10.43 28.41 12.53
C THR A 259 -9.71 29.21 13.61
N ASN A 260 -8.37 29.25 13.57
CA ASN A 260 -7.61 30.08 14.52
C ASN A 260 -7.87 31.56 14.29
N ASN A 261 -7.91 32.02 13.04
CA ASN A 261 -8.25 33.41 12.73
C ASN A 261 -9.67 33.76 13.22
N TYR A 262 -10.65 32.88 13.02
CA TYR A 262 -12.03 33.07 13.49
C TYR A 262 -12.12 33.23 15.01
N PHE A 263 -11.34 32.45 15.77
CA PHE A 263 -11.31 32.51 17.23
C PHE A 263 -10.26 33.50 17.80
N GLY A 264 -9.60 34.30 16.96
CA GLY A 264 -8.56 35.24 17.40
C GLY A 264 -7.33 34.58 18.04
N ARG A 265 -6.99 33.35 17.62
CA ARG A 265 -5.91 32.55 18.21
C ARG A 265 -4.61 32.66 17.41
N PRO A 266 -3.45 32.68 18.09
CA PRO A 266 -2.16 32.64 17.40
C PRO A 266 -1.97 31.32 16.66
N ARG A 267 -1.13 31.36 15.63
CA ARG A 267 -0.69 30.16 14.91
C ARG A 267 0.10 29.26 15.88
N GLY A 268 -0.16 27.96 15.81
CA GLY A 268 0.59 26.96 16.59
C GLY A 268 1.96 26.69 16.00
N GLN A 269 2.84 26.09 16.80
CA GLN A 269 4.18 25.71 16.36
C GLN A 269 4.08 24.54 15.38
N THR A 270 4.76 24.65 14.23
CA THR A 270 4.77 23.63 13.15
C THR A 270 6.18 23.32 12.65
N ASN A 271 7.20 23.69 13.45
CA ASN A 271 8.59 23.52 13.07
C ASN A 271 8.97 22.05 13.01
N TYR A 272 9.49 21.65 11.86
CA TYR A 272 9.88 20.29 11.54
C TYR A 272 11.23 20.33 10.82
N TRP A 273 12.20 19.57 11.32
CA TRP A 273 13.48 19.39 10.67
C TRP A 273 13.73 17.92 10.46
N MET A 274 14.12 17.57 9.26
CA MET A 274 14.49 16.21 8.90
C MET A 274 15.82 16.26 8.18
N MET A 275 16.75 15.44 8.63
CA MET A 275 18.03 15.23 7.99
C MET A 275 18.23 13.74 7.76
N GLY A 276 18.80 13.39 6.65
CA GLY A 276 19.10 12.00 6.39
C GLY A 276 20.01 11.80 5.21
N GLY A 277 20.32 10.53 4.97
CA GLY A 277 21.11 10.14 3.82
C GLY A 277 21.18 8.64 3.68
N THR A 278 21.57 8.22 2.48
CA THR A 278 21.78 6.83 2.14
C THR A 278 23.17 6.61 1.58
N PHE A 279 23.69 5.41 1.74
CA PHE A 279 24.93 4.96 1.11
C PHE A 279 24.83 3.47 0.80
N GLY A 280 25.13 3.09 -0.43
CA GLY A 280 25.07 1.71 -0.89
C GLY A 280 26.15 1.39 -1.90
N GLY A 281 26.36 0.10 -2.12
CA GLY A 281 27.33 -0.41 -3.08
C GLY A 281 27.69 -1.88 -2.84
N PRO A 282 28.74 -2.39 -3.51
CA PRO A 282 29.16 -3.77 -3.36
C PRO A 282 30.06 -3.95 -2.12
N ILE A 283 29.81 -5.03 -1.36
CA ILE A 283 30.83 -5.64 -0.48
C ILE A 283 31.75 -6.49 -1.36
N ARG A 284 31.15 -7.26 -2.27
CA ARG A 284 31.84 -8.03 -3.31
C ARG A 284 31.07 -7.87 -4.60
N GLN A 285 31.73 -7.30 -5.60
CA GLN A 285 31.14 -7.08 -6.93
C GLN A 285 30.52 -8.38 -7.47
N ASN A 286 29.38 -8.22 -8.14
CA ASN A 286 28.59 -9.28 -8.76
C ASN A 286 28.11 -10.38 -7.79
N ARG A 287 28.13 -10.14 -6.47
CA ARG A 287 27.80 -11.19 -5.49
C ARG A 287 27.13 -10.72 -4.21
N THR A 288 27.63 -9.65 -3.59
CA THR A 288 27.14 -9.21 -2.27
C THR A 288 27.15 -7.70 -2.20
N PHE A 289 26.00 -7.15 -1.81
CA PHE A 289 25.70 -5.72 -1.86
C PHE A 289 25.17 -5.27 -0.51
N PHE A 290 25.33 -3.99 -0.20
CA PHE A 290 24.77 -3.38 0.99
C PHE A 290 24.11 -2.05 0.64
N MET A 291 23.15 -1.66 1.47
CA MET A 291 22.57 -0.33 1.48
C MET A 291 22.27 0.06 2.92
N LEU A 292 22.66 1.29 3.28
CA LEU A 292 22.49 1.88 4.59
C LEU A 292 21.75 3.20 4.44
N GLY A 293 20.86 3.48 5.38
CA GLY A 293 20.16 4.76 5.48
C GLY A 293 20.08 5.20 6.93
N ILE A 294 20.23 6.50 7.15
CA ILE A 294 20.05 7.11 8.47
C ILE A 294 19.18 8.35 8.33
N GLU A 295 18.15 8.43 9.16
CA GLU A 295 17.24 9.58 9.23
C GLU A 295 17.16 10.08 10.66
N LYS A 296 17.04 11.39 10.80
CA LYS A 296 16.72 12.03 12.04
C LYS A 296 15.66 13.09 11.81
N VAL A 297 14.54 12.91 12.50
CA VAL A 297 13.45 13.86 12.55
C VAL A 297 13.42 14.56 13.90
N ARG A 298 13.21 15.87 13.84
CA ARG A 298 12.85 16.70 14.98
C ARG A 298 11.56 17.43 14.65
N ASP A 299 10.49 16.97 15.27
CA ASP A 299 9.18 17.61 15.18
C ASP A 299 8.90 18.38 16.47
N LEU A 300 8.67 19.69 16.35
CA LEU A 300 8.20 20.56 17.43
C LEU A 300 6.75 21.00 17.20
N GLY A 301 6.03 20.31 16.32
CA GLY A 301 4.62 20.52 16.05
C GLY A 301 3.78 20.40 17.32
N THR A 302 2.96 21.41 17.59
CA THR A 302 1.98 21.34 18.68
C THR A 302 0.67 20.70 18.20
N GLN A 303 0.35 19.52 18.71
CA GLN A 303 -0.96 18.89 18.53
C GLN A 303 -1.96 19.53 19.50
N ASN A 304 -2.97 20.24 18.96
CA ASN A 304 -4.02 20.84 19.77
C ASN A 304 -5.22 19.89 19.83
N TYR A 305 -5.30 19.06 20.87
CA TYR A 305 -6.48 18.23 21.09
C TYR A 305 -7.60 19.07 21.70
N ARG A 306 -8.71 19.20 20.97
CA ARG A 306 -9.97 19.68 21.56
C ARG A 306 -10.72 18.49 22.10
N LEU A 307 -10.62 18.29 23.41
CA LEU A 307 -11.44 17.33 24.13
C LEU A 307 -12.60 18.10 24.78
N ARG A 308 -13.82 17.62 24.55
CA ARG A 308 -14.97 18.00 25.35
C ARG A 308 -15.04 17.04 26.52
N VAL A 309 -15.06 17.58 27.74
CA VAL A 309 -15.39 16.82 28.93
C VAL A 309 -16.88 16.97 29.23
N PRO A 310 -17.54 15.97 29.86
CA PRO A 310 -18.91 16.12 30.30
C PRO A 310 -19.07 17.36 31.18
N THR A 311 -20.04 18.21 30.83
CA THR A 311 -20.47 19.32 31.68
C THR A 311 -21.11 18.80 32.96
N GLU A 312 -21.30 19.66 33.96
CA GLU A 312 -21.93 19.25 35.22
C GLU A 312 -23.32 18.65 35.02
N ARG A 313 -24.10 19.19 34.08
CA ARG A 313 -25.42 18.66 33.71
C ARG A 313 -25.33 17.29 33.07
N GLU A 314 -24.39 17.11 32.15
CA GLU A 314 -24.18 15.82 31.49
C GLU A 314 -23.71 14.74 32.48
N ARG A 315 -22.92 15.12 33.51
CA ARG A 315 -22.57 14.20 34.62
C ARG A 315 -23.77 13.79 35.47
N GLN A 316 -24.80 14.63 35.51
CA GLN A 316 -26.08 14.38 36.20
C GLN A 316 -27.13 13.75 35.26
N GLY A 317 -26.76 13.38 34.03
CA GLY A 317 -27.66 12.76 33.05
C GLY A 317 -28.53 13.72 32.25
N ASP A 318 -28.36 15.04 32.40
CA ASP A 318 -29.05 16.07 31.61
C ASP A 318 -28.22 16.46 30.38
N PHE A 319 -28.70 16.02 29.20
CA PHE A 319 -28.10 16.31 27.90
C PHE A 319 -28.94 17.27 27.05
N SER A 320 -29.90 17.97 27.66
CA SER A 320 -30.80 18.91 26.95
C SER A 320 -30.07 20.04 26.21
N GLN A 321 -28.82 20.31 26.56
CA GLN A 321 -27.96 21.33 25.94
C GLN A 321 -26.75 20.75 25.21
N THR A 322 -26.68 19.43 25.03
CA THR A 322 -25.60 18.81 24.29
C THR A 322 -25.80 19.08 22.81
N LEU A 323 -24.90 19.84 22.17
CA LEU A 323 -25.00 20.16 20.74
C LEU A 323 -24.12 19.23 19.87
N ASN A 324 -24.54 18.99 18.62
CA ASN A 324 -23.75 18.35 17.57
C ASN A 324 -22.80 19.34 16.88
N ASN A 325 -22.05 18.86 15.88
CA ASN A 325 -21.10 19.68 15.11
C ASN A 325 -21.76 20.78 14.26
N GLN A 326 -23.09 20.72 14.10
CA GLN A 326 -23.93 21.71 13.44
C GLN A 326 -24.63 22.65 14.44
N LEU A 327 -24.23 22.63 15.71
CA LEU A 327 -24.80 23.43 16.81
C LEU A 327 -26.29 23.14 17.10
N GLN A 328 -26.76 21.93 16.77
CA GLN A 328 -28.12 21.48 17.06
C GLN A 328 -28.13 20.56 18.29
N PRO A 329 -29.17 20.62 19.16
CA PRO A 329 -29.31 19.69 20.28
C PRO A 329 -29.28 18.23 19.82
N ILE A 330 -28.44 17.42 20.46
CA ILE A 330 -28.36 15.98 20.31
C ILE A 330 -29.50 15.38 21.12
N GLN A 331 -30.48 14.82 20.41
CA GLN A 331 -31.56 14.09 21.05
C GLN A 331 -31.06 12.68 21.40
N LEU A 332 -30.72 12.43 22.68
CA LEU A 332 -30.23 11.12 23.12
C LEU A 332 -31.32 10.07 23.33
N TYR A 333 -32.58 10.52 23.50
CA TYR A 333 -33.74 9.66 23.63
C TYR A 333 -34.81 10.08 22.64
N ALA A 334 -35.15 9.19 21.70
CA ALA A 334 -36.48 9.23 21.09
C ALA A 334 -37.45 8.68 22.14
N ARG A 335 -38.51 9.40 22.48
CA ARG A 335 -39.57 8.79 23.29
C ARG A 335 -40.14 7.63 22.49
N ILE A 336 -40.41 6.50 23.15
CA ILE A 336 -41.11 5.37 22.52
C ILE A 336 -42.46 5.82 21.90
N SER A 337 -43.04 6.92 22.40
CA SER A 337 -44.22 7.56 21.81
C SER A 337 -43.99 8.21 20.44
N ASP A 338 -42.77 8.61 20.13
CA ASP A 338 -42.39 9.31 18.89
C ASP A 338 -41.93 8.31 17.82
N LEU A 339 -41.60 7.09 18.25
CA LEU A 339 -41.33 5.95 17.39
C LEU A 339 -42.66 5.33 16.96
N ASN A 340 -43.14 5.72 15.78
CA ASN A 340 -44.32 5.14 15.13
C ASN A 340 -44.05 3.70 14.61
N ILE A 341 -43.35 2.88 15.40
CA ILE A 341 -42.92 1.50 15.09
C ILE A 341 -44.14 0.63 14.77
N TRP A 342 -45.29 0.87 15.42
CA TRP A 342 -46.51 0.10 15.18
C TRP A 342 -47.26 0.50 13.91
N ALA A 343 -47.20 1.76 13.47
CA ALA A 343 -47.78 2.18 12.20
C ALA A 343 -47.01 1.60 10.99
N GLN A 344 -45.67 1.45 11.13
CA GLN A 344 -44.85 0.80 10.11
C GLN A 344 -45.05 -0.73 10.09
N LEU A 345 -45.21 -1.39 11.24
CA LEU A 345 -45.44 -2.84 11.30
C LEU A 345 -46.82 -3.27 10.76
N CYS A 346 -47.86 -2.47 10.94
CA CYS A 346 -49.18 -2.74 10.35
C CYS A 346 -49.22 -2.61 8.82
N SER A 347 -48.29 -1.87 8.20
CA SER A 347 -48.19 -1.77 6.74
C SER A 347 -47.50 -2.98 6.07
N ILE A 348 -46.76 -3.77 6.86
CA ILE A 348 -45.99 -4.94 6.37
C ILE A 348 -46.82 -6.23 6.41
N PHE A 349 -47.73 -6.37 7.38
CA PHE A 349 -48.62 -7.52 7.49
C PHE A 349 -50.08 -7.09 7.34
N GLY A 350 -50.53 -6.96 6.10
CA GLY A 350 -51.90 -6.61 5.80
C GLY A 350 -52.90 -7.69 6.25
N ARG A 351 -53.53 -7.53 7.41
CA ARG A 351 -54.91 -7.97 7.70
C ARG A 351 -55.56 -7.04 8.73
N PRO A 352 -56.82 -6.61 8.51
CA PRO A 352 -57.59 -5.93 9.54
C PRO A 352 -58.05 -6.96 10.57
N TYR A 353 -58.44 -6.47 11.75
CA TYR A 353 -59.00 -7.18 12.92
C TYR A 353 -58.04 -7.38 14.08
N SER A 354 -58.47 -6.81 15.23
CA SER A 354 -57.89 -6.84 16.58
C SER A 354 -56.73 -5.88 16.89
N CYS A 355 -56.98 -4.58 16.79
CA CYS A 355 -56.27 -3.59 17.62
C CYS A 355 -57.20 -3.16 18.75
N GLY A 356 -57.06 -3.80 19.90
CA GLY A 356 -57.69 -3.37 21.15
C GLY A 356 -56.81 -3.81 22.30
N PHE A 357 -56.18 -2.84 22.97
CA PHE A 357 -55.88 -3.01 24.39
C PHE A 357 -55.95 -1.65 25.10
N GLU A 358 -56.64 -1.71 26.24
CA GLU A 358 -57.05 -0.61 27.11
C GLU A 358 -55.86 0.14 27.71
N ARG A 359 -56.05 1.44 27.96
CA ARG A 359 -55.20 2.23 28.84
C ARG A 359 -55.25 1.61 30.22
N ASN A 360 -54.09 1.26 30.77
CA ASN A 360 -53.91 1.21 32.21
C ASN A 360 -52.80 2.19 32.58
N GLU A 361 -53.21 3.39 32.96
CA GLU A 361 -52.40 4.34 33.72
C GLU A 361 -52.23 3.76 35.12
N THR A 362 -51.06 3.22 35.45
CA THR A 362 -50.62 3.07 36.85
C THR A 362 -49.13 2.76 36.92
N LEU A 363 -48.39 3.77 37.39
CA LEU A 363 -47.27 3.70 38.34
C LEU A 363 -46.32 2.49 38.28
N LEU A 364 -45.04 2.79 38.09
CA LEU A 364 -43.98 2.35 39.01
C LEU A 364 -42.76 3.27 38.84
N GLU A 365 -42.77 4.34 39.64
CA GLU A 365 -41.53 4.84 40.24
C GLU A 365 -40.87 3.67 40.97
N SER A 366 -39.61 3.37 40.63
CA SER A 366 -38.71 2.81 41.64
C SER A 366 -37.35 3.46 41.48
N GLU A 367 -37.17 4.51 42.28
CA GLU A 367 -35.88 4.90 42.82
C GLU A 367 -35.12 3.65 43.29
N THR A 368 -33.86 3.51 42.90
CA THR A 368 -32.82 3.03 43.81
C THR A 368 -31.48 3.68 43.45
N PRO A 369 -30.77 4.26 44.42
CA PRO A 369 -29.46 4.88 44.24
C PRO A 369 -28.29 3.90 44.45
N TRP A 370 -27.10 4.36 44.04
CA TRP A 370 -25.72 3.85 44.12
C TRP A 370 -25.14 3.23 42.85
#